data_AF-A0A846T782-F1
#
_entry.id   AF-A0A846T782-F1
#
_cell.length_a   1.000
_cell.length_b   1.000
_cell.length_c   1.000
_cell.angle_alpha   90.00
_cell.angle_beta   90.00
_cell.angle_gamma   90.00
#
_symmetry.space_group_name_H-M   'P 1'
#
loop_
_entity.id
_entity.type
_entity.pdbx_description
1 polymer ?
#
loop_
_entity_poly.entity_id
_entity_poly.type
_entity_poly.pdbx_seq_one_letter_code
_entity_poly.pdbx_strand_id
1 'polypeptide(L)'
;MISWRRLLGLALTDYFHGAGWRVEVEKDLALKRQLPGVLIIEREPGQSTDLSDGFETLRPHNLLAYQSMHEPLDAWAIEELIGHYVNYRQDFRFGFKNRSG
;
A
#
# COMPACT_ATOMS: atom_id res chain seq x y z
N MET A 1 -23.56 -4.96 0.78
CA MET A 1 -22.55 -5.94 1.23
C MET A 1 -21.25 -5.21 1.51
N ILE A 2 -20.54 -5.54 2.59
CA ILE A 2 -19.24 -4.93 2.91
C ILE A 2 -18.17 -5.46 1.94
N SER A 3 -17.30 -4.57 1.46
CA SER A 3 -16.17 -4.94 0.61
C SER A 3 -15.11 -5.70 1.42
N TRP A 4 -14.78 -6.93 1.02
CA TRP A 4 -13.72 -7.73 1.67
C TRP A 4 -12.36 -7.03 1.61
N ARG A 5 -12.10 -6.28 0.54
CA ARG A 5 -10.87 -5.49 0.35
C ARG A 5 -10.73 -4.42 1.42
N ARG A 6 -11.85 -3.75 1.72
CA ARG A 6 -11.90 -2.76 2.79
C ARG A 6 -11.70 -3.40 4.16
N LEU A 7 -12.27 -4.57 4.40
CA LEU A 7 -12.04 -5.31 5.65
C LEU A 7 -10.58 -5.72 5.81
N LEU A 8 -9.96 -6.24 4.75
CA LEU A 8 -8.54 -6.60 4.77
C LEU A 8 -7.65 -5.38 5.00
N GLY A 9 -7.94 -4.26 4.32
CA GLY A 9 -7.21 -3.00 4.54
C GLY A 9 -7.29 -2.54 6.00
N LEU A 10 -8.47 -2.58 6.61
CA LEU A 10 -8.66 -2.23 8.02
C LEU A 10 -7.92 -3.20 8.97
N ALA A 11 -7.99 -4.50 8.70
CA ALA A 11 -7.31 -5.51 9.50
C ALA A 11 -5.78 -5.34 9.45
N LEU A 12 -5.23 -5.01 8.28
CA LEU A 12 -3.80 -4.74 8.14
C LEU A 12 -3.42 -3.41 8.81
N THR A 13 -4.22 -2.37 8.67
CA THR A 13 -3.98 -1.12 9.43
C THR A 13 -3.90 -1.37 10.94
N ASP A 14 -4.76 -2.24 11.48
CA ASP A 14 -4.71 -2.64 12.89
C ASP A 14 -3.46 -3.50 13.21
N TYR A 15 -3.12 -4.47 12.36
CA TYR A 15 -1.92 -5.31 12.53
C TYR A 15 -0.62 -4.50 12.61
N PHE A 16 -0.48 -3.47 11.77
CA PHE A 16 0.70 -2.60 11.76
C PHE A 16 0.66 -1.49 12.81
N HIS A 17 -0.46 -1.33 13.53
CA HIS A 17 -0.62 -0.26 14.51
C HIS A 17 0.39 -0.40 15.66
N GLY A 18 1.20 0.63 15.87
CA GLY A 18 2.24 0.64 16.91
C GLY A 18 3.50 -0.16 16.56
N ALA A 19 3.61 -0.72 15.35
CA ALA A 19 4.77 -1.49 14.90
C ALA A 19 5.80 -0.67 14.11
N GLY A 20 5.67 0.66 14.06
CA GLY A 20 6.55 1.54 13.28
C GLY A 20 6.23 1.62 11.81
N TRP A 21 4.99 1.34 11.43
CA TRP A 21 4.52 1.35 10.05
C TRP A 21 3.18 2.05 9.91
N ARG A 22 3.07 2.89 8.88
CA ARG A 22 1.83 3.51 8.45
C ARG A 22 1.27 2.73 7.27
N VAL A 23 0.00 2.35 7.37
CA VAL A 23 -0.72 1.67 6.29
C VAL A 23 -1.79 2.60 5.75
N GLU A 24 -1.71 2.89 4.45
CA GLU A 24 -2.75 3.62 3.74
C GLU A 24 -3.43 2.69 2.75
N VAL A 25 -4.75 2.51 2.96
CA VAL A 25 -5.63 1.90 1.96
C VAL A 25 -5.82 2.92 0.86
N GLU A 26 -5.31 2.62 -0.33
CA GLU A 26 -5.47 3.52 -1.46
C GLU A 26 -6.96 3.76 -1.70
N LYS A 27 -7.37 5.03 -1.61
CA LYS A 27 -8.74 5.43 -1.90
C LYS A 27 -8.93 5.35 -3.41
N ASP A 28 -10.05 4.78 -3.85
CA ASP A 28 -10.50 4.80 -5.25
C ASP A 28 -10.40 6.22 -5.84
N LEU A 29 -9.27 6.56 -6.47
CA LEU A 29 -8.96 7.92 -6.94
C LEU A 29 -9.29 8.12 -8.43
N ALA A 30 -9.86 7.13 -9.12
CA ALA A 30 -10.13 7.22 -10.55
C ALA A 30 -11.62 7.08 -10.90
N LEU A 31 -12.12 8.04 -11.68
CA LEU A 31 -13.40 8.00 -12.43
C LEU A 31 -13.49 6.82 -13.43
N LYS A 32 -12.41 6.07 -13.61
CA LYS A 32 -12.29 4.86 -14.45
C LYS A 32 -11.85 3.75 -13.51
N ARG A 33 -12.61 2.64 -13.43
CA ARG A 33 -12.31 1.46 -12.60
C ARG A 33 -10.80 1.18 -12.56
N GLN A 34 -10.15 1.53 -11.47
CA GLN A 34 -8.81 1.08 -11.14
C GLN A 34 -8.97 0.04 -10.04
N LEU A 35 -8.35 -1.12 -10.21
CA LEU A 35 -8.51 -2.30 -9.37
C LEU A 35 -8.01 -1.99 -7.95
N PRO A 36 -8.88 -1.69 -6.95
CA PRO A 36 -8.42 -1.19 -5.68
C PRO A 36 -8.06 -2.39 -4.81
N GLY A 37 -6.81 -2.81 -4.90
CA GLY A 37 -6.26 -3.96 -4.18
C GLY A 37 -4.84 -3.69 -3.69
N VAL A 38 -4.48 -2.43 -3.46
CA VAL A 38 -3.12 -2.03 -3.08
C VAL A 38 -3.14 -1.28 -1.75
N LEU A 39 -2.21 -1.64 -0.87
CA LEU A 39 -1.91 -0.92 0.38
C LEU A 39 -0.53 -0.30 0.24
N ILE A 40 -0.41 0.96 0.64
CA ILE A 40 0.88 1.61 0.81
C ILE A 40 1.31 1.37 2.26
N ILE A 41 2.49 0.78 2.44
CA ILE A 41 3.07 0.49 3.75
C ILE A 41 4.38 1.28 3.87
N GLU A 42 4.38 2.31 4.71
CA GLU A 42 5.49 3.22 4.92
C GLU A 42 6.10 3.04 6.31
N ARG A 43 7.42 3.04 6.40
CA ARG A 43 8.09 3.00 7.69
C ARG A 43 8.02 4.36 8.38
N GLU A 44 7.61 4.36 9.63
CA GLU A 44 7.66 5.56 10.47
C GLU A 44 9.08 5.74 11.05
N PRO A 45 9.65 6.95 11.00
CA PRO A 45 10.98 7.21 11.54
C PRO A 45 10.99 7.10 13.06
N GLY A 46 12.02 6.44 13.60
CA GLY A 46 12.28 6.41 15.05
C GLY A 46 11.61 5.27 15.83
N GLN A 47 10.87 4.36 15.19
CA GLN A 47 10.34 3.16 15.82
C GLN A 47 11.13 1.90 15.42
N SER A 48 11.33 1.00 16.40
CA SER A 48 11.88 -0.34 16.15
C SER A 48 10.81 -1.16 15.45
N THR A 49 11.18 -1.75 14.32
CA THR A 49 10.29 -2.55 13.49
C THR A 49 10.53 -4.03 13.82
N ASP A 50 9.63 -4.62 14.58
CA ASP A 50 9.58 -6.07 14.78
C ASP A 50 8.23 -6.55 14.24
N LEU A 51 8.27 -7.18 13.07
CA LEU A 51 7.10 -7.67 12.35
C LEU A 51 7.30 -9.15 12.05
N SER A 52 6.22 -9.92 12.13
CA SER A 52 6.15 -11.33 11.76
C SER A 52 5.30 -11.54 10.50
N ASP A 53 4.98 -12.80 10.20
CA ASP A 53 4.02 -13.24 9.18
C ASP A 53 4.41 -12.87 7.74
N GLY A 54 5.71 -12.83 7.44
CA GLY A 54 6.21 -12.55 6.10
C GLY A 54 6.49 -11.08 5.82
N PHE A 55 6.37 -10.21 6.84
CA PHE A 55 6.67 -8.78 6.74
C PHE A 55 8.05 -8.38 7.29
N GLU A 56 8.90 -9.36 7.61
CA GLU A 56 10.23 -9.16 8.19
C GLU A 56 11.18 -8.40 7.24
N THR A 57 10.94 -8.50 5.93
CA THR A 57 11.81 -7.93 4.89
C THR A 57 11.29 -6.65 4.27
N LEU A 58 10.28 -6.00 4.87
CA LEU A 58 9.73 -4.75 4.36
C LEU A 58 10.81 -3.66 4.25
N ARG A 59 10.77 -2.93 3.14
CA ARG A 59 11.61 -1.75 2.89
C ARG A 59 10.93 -0.50 3.44
N PRO A 60 11.58 0.67 3.50
CA PRO A 60 10.92 1.88 4.02
C PRO A 60 9.64 2.30 3.28
N HIS A 61 9.50 1.90 2.01
CA HIS A 61 8.30 2.12 1.21
C HIS A 61 7.95 0.84 0.47
N ASN A 62 6.73 0.34 0.66
CA ASN A 62 6.25 -0.87 0.00
C ASN A 62 4.84 -0.66 -0.55
N LEU A 63 4.54 -1.37 -1.62
CA LEU A 63 3.18 -1.64 -2.05
C LEU A 63 2.85 -3.10 -1.79
N LEU A 64 1.72 -3.33 -1.14
CA LEU A 64 1.17 -4.66 -0.97
C LEU A 64 -0.06 -4.79 -1.84
N ALA A 65 0.03 -5.61 -2.90
CA ALA A 65 -1.11 -5.95 -3.73
C ALA A 65 -1.78 -7.23 -3.22
N TYR A 66 -3.11 -7.24 -3.18
CA TYR A 66 -3.90 -8.41 -2.79
C TYR A 66 -5.07 -8.60 -3.76
N GLN A 67 -5.31 -9.87 -4.08
CA GLN A 67 -6.23 -10.27 -5.13
C GLN A 67 -7.12 -11.43 -4.67
N SER A 68 -8.32 -11.50 -5.26
CA SER A 68 -9.21 -12.64 -5.04
C SER A 68 -8.95 -13.73 -6.07
N MET A 69 -9.39 -14.96 -5.80
CA MET A 69 -9.32 -16.06 -6.77
C MET A 69 -10.06 -15.76 -8.09
N HIS A 70 -11.01 -14.83 -8.08
CA HIS A 70 -11.78 -14.42 -9.25
C HIS A 70 -11.16 -13.24 -10.01
N GLU A 71 -10.13 -12.60 -9.44
CA GLU A 71 -9.41 -11.48 -10.04
C GLU A 71 -7.90 -11.77 -9.91
N PRO A 72 -7.36 -12.69 -10.71
CA PRO A 72 -5.97 -13.13 -10.56
C PRO A 72 -4.98 -11.98 -10.82
N LEU A 73 -3.80 -12.10 -10.23
CA LEU A 73 -2.66 -11.23 -10.53
C LEU A 73 -2.07 -11.61 -11.90
N ASP A 74 -2.77 -11.22 -12.97
CA ASP A 74 -2.32 -11.43 -14.34
C ASP A 74 -1.25 -10.41 -14.77
N ALA A 75 -0.71 -10.58 -15.98
CA ALA A 75 0.34 -9.72 -16.50
C ALA A 75 -0.08 -8.24 -16.55
N TRP A 76 -1.35 -7.97 -16.86
CA TRP A 76 -1.88 -6.61 -16.91
C TRP A 76 -1.94 -5.98 -15.52
N ALA A 77 -2.46 -6.70 -14.53
CA ALA A 77 -2.50 -6.24 -13.13
C ALA A 77 -1.09 -5.97 -12.58
N ILE A 78 -0.09 -6.73 -13.02
CA ILE A 78 1.32 -6.48 -12.67
C ILE A 78 1.82 -5.17 -13.29
N GLU A 79 1.55 -4.93 -14.58
CA GLU A 79 1.91 -3.67 -15.25
C GLU A 79 1.27 -2.46 -14.57
N GLU A 80 0.00 -2.57 -14.20
CA GLU A 80 -0.72 -1.53 -13.44
C GLU A 80 -0.10 -1.29 -12.06
N LEU A 81 0.24 -2.35 -11.32
CA LEU A 81 0.89 -2.25 -10.01
C LEU A 81 2.26 -1.55 -10.10
N ILE A 82 3.04 -1.88 -11.13
CA ILE A 82 4.33 -1.22 -11.38
C ILE A 82 4.11 0.26 -11.72
N GLY A 83 3.14 0.58 -12.59
CA GLY A 83 2.77 1.95 -12.90
C GLY A 83 2.36 2.73 -11.64
N HIS A 84 1.57 2.09 -10.77
CA HIS A 84 1.17 2.65 -9.50
C HIS A 84 2.36 2.94 -8.59
N TYR A 85 3.30 2.00 -8.47
CA TYR A 85 4.54 2.19 -7.72
C TYR A 85 5.36 3.38 -8.21
N VAL A 86 5.51 3.51 -9.54
CA VAL A 86 6.26 4.61 -10.13
C VAL A 86 5.59 5.95 -9.83
N ASN A 87 4.26 6.04 -9.97
CA ASN A 87 3.51 7.26 -9.67
C ASN A 87 3.61 7.64 -8.19
N TYR A 88 3.37 6.70 -7.29
CA TYR A 88 3.52 6.91 -5.85
C TYR A 88 4.92 7.41 -5.49
N ARG A 89 5.98 6.83 -6.07
CA ARG A 89 7.36 7.28 -5.82
C ARG A 89 7.64 8.68 -6.38
N GLN A 90 7.04 9.05 -7.51
CA GLN A 90 7.13 10.40 -8.05
C GLN A 90 6.42 11.39 -7.13
N ASP A 91 5.17 11.13 -6.76
CA ASP A 91 4.39 11.98 -5.86
C ASP A 91 5.06 12.13 -4.50
N PHE A 92 5.64 11.06 -3.95
CA PHE A 92 6.46 11.15 -2.73
C PHE A 92 7.66 12.08 -2.92
N ARG A 93 8.41 11.93 -4.03
CA ARG A 93 9.56 12.80 -4.35
C ARG A 93 9.15 14.26 -4.51
N PHE A 94 8.00 14.54 -5.14
CA PHE A 94 7.51 15.89 -5.36
C PHE A 94 6.86 16.50 -4.10
N GLY A 95 6.17 15.69 -3.29
CA GLY A 95 5.59 16.09 -2.01
C GLY A 95 6.63 16.40 -0.92
N PHE A 96 7.84 15.81 -1.02
CA PHE A 96 8.97 16.17 -0.15
C PHE A 96 9.50 17.58 -0.47
N LYS A 97 9.45 18.01 -1.74
CA LYS A 97 9.97 19.33 -2.18
C LYS A 97 9.16 20.51 -1.63
N ASN A 98 7.90 20.29 -1.25
CA ASN A 98 6.99 21.33 -0.74
C ASN A 98 6.90 21.39 0.81
N ARG A 99 7.61 20.53 1.54
CA ARG A 99 7.58 20.51 3.02
C ARG A 99 8.91 20.90 3.69
N SER A 100 9.88 21.33 2.90
CA SER A 100 11.19 21.82 3.35
C SER A 100 11.45 23.28 2.95
N GLY A 101 10.39 24.09 2.88
CA GLY A 101 10.42 25.54 2.71
C GLY A 101 9.85 26.25 3.93
#